data_AF-A0A6N2DXW3-F1
#
_entry.id   AF-A0A6N2DXW3-F1
#
_cell.length_a   1.000
_cell.length_b   1.000
_cell.length_c   1.000
_cell.angle_alpha   90.00
_cell.angle_beta   90.00
_cell.angle_gamma   90.00
#
_symmetry.space_group_name_H-M   'P 1'
#
loop_
_entity.id
_entity.type
_entity.pdbx_description
1 polymer ?
#
loop_
_entity_poly.entity_id
_entity_poly.type
_entity_poly.pdbx_seq_one_letter_code
_entity_poly.pdbx_strand_id
1 'polypeptide(L)'
;MRDRADVRVVVANGSGLDGVAGDNADLLRFIGYSQTIATNALSRVEVTTIYYREGFEPEAIRLGGDLGLFTPRFPLGDDTISFDDDQGDLIAVVGRDARR
;
A
#
# COMPACT_ATOMS: atom_id res chain seq x y z
N MET A 1 -3.16 5.92 16.82
CA MET A 1 -3.34 5.88 15.36
C MET A 1 -3.24 7.29 14.85
N ARG A 2 -2.40 7.49 13.83
CA ARG A 2 -2.16 8.77 13.15
C ARG A 2 -3.29 9.09 12.17
N ASP A 3 -3.42 10.38 11.86
CA ASP A 3 -4.29 10.84 10.78
C ASP A 3 -3.82 10.25 9.43
N ARG A 4 -4.71 10.19 8.43
CA ARG A 4 -4.34 9.78 7.07
C ARG A 4 -3.25 10.68 6.47
N ALA A 5 -3.32 11.98 6.73
CA ALA A 5 -2.39 12.95 6.18
C ALA A 5 -0.96 12.81 6.74
N ASP A 6 -0.81 12.17 7.90
CA ASP A 6 0.48 11.95 8.59
C ASP A 6 1.09 10.56 8.29
N VAL A 7 0.50 9.80 7.36
CA VAL A 7 0.96 8.44 7.01
C VAL A 7 1.42 8.44 5.56
N ARG A 8 2.68 8.07 5.34
CA ARG A 8 3.23 7.91 4.00
C ARG A 8 2.88 6.53 3.46
N VAL A 9 2.23 6.50 2.30
CA VAL A 9 1.78 5.25 1.68
C VAL A 9 2.44 5.06 0.33
N VAL A 10 3.09 3.92 0.15
CA VAL A 10 3.58 3.45 -1.14
C VAL A 10 2.57 2.45 -1.69
N VAL A 11 2.03 2.72 -2.86
CA VAL A 11 1.16 1.80 -3.60
C VAL A 11 2.00 1.16 -4.70
N ALA A 12 2.38 -0.09 -4.50
CA ALA A 12 3.26 -0.83 -5.40
C ALA A 12 2.44 -1.80 -6.27
N ASN A 13 2.57 -1.71 -7.60
CA ASN A 13 1.89 -2.63 -8.50
C ASN A 13 2.55 -4.02 -8.48
N GLY A 14 1.88 -5.01 -7.86
CA GLY A 14 2.22 -6.42 -7.95
C GLY A 14 1.31 -7.22 -8.88
N SER A 15 0.23 -6.62 -9.40
CA SER A 15 -0.78 -7.32 -10.22
C SER A 15 -0.28 -7.66 -11.63
N GLY A 16 0.65 -6.85 -12.15
CA GLY A 16 1.09 -6.88 -13.55
C GLY A 16 0.10 -6.23 -14.53
N LEU A 17 -0.92 -5.54 -14.04
CA LEU A 17 -1.88 -4.77 -14.83
C LEU A 17 -1.51 -3.29 -14.81
N ASP A 18 -1.50 -2.65 -15.97
CA ASP A 18 -1.17 -1.23 -16.08
C ASP A 18 -2.21 -0.33 -15.39
N GLY A 19 -1.75 0.75 -14.77
CA GLY A 19 -2.58 1.78 -14.13
C GLY A 19 -3.04 1.48 -12.71
N VAL A 20 -3.06 0.22 -12.28
CA VAL A 20 -3.69 -0.21 -11.01
C VAL A 20 -3.13 0.49 -9.77
N ALA A 21 -1.82 0.67 -9.67
CA ALA A 21 -1.22 1.38 -8.55
C ALA A 21 -1.54 2.88 -8.56
N GLY A 22 -1.65 3.49 -9.75
CA GLY A 22 -2.05 4.89 -9.89
C GLY A 22 -3.49 5.11 -9.43
N ASP A 23 -4.41 4.29 -9.92
CA ASP A 23 -5.83 4.37 -9.57
C ASP A 23 -6.05 4.22 -8.05
N ASN A 24 -5.37 3.25 -7.44
CA ASN A 24 -5.44 3.04 -5.99
C ASN A 24 -4.76 4.18 -5.21
N ALA A 25 -3.65 4.74 -5.69
CA ALA A 25 -3.02 5.91 -5.07
C ALA A 25 -3.94 7.14 -5.13
N ASP A 26 -4.65 7.36 -6.24
CA ASP A 26 -5.60 8.46 -6.38
C ASP A 26 -6.81 8.31 -5.46
N LEU A 27 -7.35 7.08 -5.32
CA LEU A 27 -8.36 6.78 -4.32
C LEU A 27 -7.88 7.12 -2.91
N LEU A 28 -6.67 6.69 -2.53
CA LEU A 28 -6.12 6.94 -1.20
C LEU A 28 -5.88 8.44 -0.94
N ARG A 29 -5.40 9.19 -1.94
CA ARG A 29 -5.27 10.65 -1.84
C ARG A 29 -6.63 11.32 -1.66
N PHE A 30 -7.64 10.87 -2.41
CA PHE A 30 -9.00 11.41 -2.33
C PHE A 30 -9.60 11.27 -0.92
N ILE A 31 -9.32 10.19 -0.21
CA ILE A 31 -9.81 9.94 1.16
C ILE A 31 -8.89 10.47 2.26
N GLY A 32 -7.78 11.14 1.92
CA GLY A 32 -6.96 11.92 2.85
C GLY A 32 -5.52 11.45 3.07
N TYR A 33 -5.05 10.37 2.42
CA TYR A 33 -3.63 9.99 2.46
C TYR A 33 -2.83 10.89 1.52
N SER A 34 -2.57 12.12 1.94
CA SER A 34 -1.92 13.15 1.12
C SER A 34 -0.50 12.77 0.68
N GLN A 35 0.20 11.95 1.49
CA GLN A 35 1.56 11.46 1.23
C GLN A 35 1.56 10.08 0.56
N THR A 36 0.75 9.89 -0.48
CA THR A 36 0.69 8.64 -1.24
C THR A 36 1.49 8.73 -2.54
N ILE A 37 2.30 7.72 -2.85
CA ILE A 37 2.98 7.56 -4.14
C ILE A 37 2.61 6.22 -4.79
N ALA A 38 2.70 6.16 -6.12
CA ALA A 38 2.50 4.94 -6.89
C ALA A 38 3.84 4.48 -7.50
N THR A 39 4.12 3.18 -7.41
CA THR A 39 5.35 2.56 -7.91
C THR A 39 5.07 1.12 -8.38
N ASN A 40 6.12 0.36 -8.69
CA ASN A 40 6.05 -1.07 -8.98
C ASN A 40 6.61 -1.91 -7.83
N ALA A 41 6.00 -3.07 -7.60
CA ALA A 41 6.56 -4.07 -6.71
C ALA A 41 7.69 -4.85 -7.41
N LEU A 42 8.63 -5.40 -6.64
CA LEU A 42 9.69 -6.26 -7.17
C LEU A 42 9.18 -7.66 -7.53
N SER A 43 8.05 -8.07 -6.97
CA SER A 43 7.41 -9.37 -7.23
C SER A 43 5.93 -9.22 -7.55
N ARG A 44 5.41 -10.14 -8.37
CA ARG A 44 3.97 -10.21 -8.64
C ARG A 44 3.24 -10.91 -7.51
N VAL A 45 2.03 -10.44 -7.20
CA VAL A 45 1.15 -11.05 -6.19
C VAL A 45 -0.27 -11.18 -6.72
N GLU A 46 -0.94 -12.26 -6.34
CA GLU A 46 -2.36 -12.46 -6.65
C GLU A 46 -3.25 -11.69 -5.68
N VAL A 47 -2.83 -11.59 -4.41
CA VAL A 47 -3.59 -10.99 -3.30
C VAL A 47 -2.89 -9.73 -2.81
N THR A 48 -3.66 -8.66 -2.65
CA THR A 48 -3.17 -7.37 -2.16
C THR A 48 -2.67 -7.52 -0.72
N THR A 49 -1.42 -7.14 -0.49
CA THR A 49 -0.74 -7.33 0.80
C THR A 49 -0.20 -6.00 1.31
N ILE A 50 -0.31 -5.75 2.61
CA ILE A 50 0.18 -4.53 3.24
C ILE A 50 1.40 -4.83 4.12
N TYR A 51 2.51 -4.17 3.85
CA TYR A 51 3.69 -4.17 4.70
C TYR A 51 3.73 -2.86 5.51
N TYR A 52 4.16 -2.91 6.77
CA TYR A 52 4.13 -1.74 7.65
C TYR A 52 5.40 -1.60 8.49
N ARG A 53 5.87 -0.37 8.69
CA ARG A 53 6.97 -0.10 9.64
C ARG A 53 6.54 -0.30 11.09
N GLU A 54 7.52 -0.51 11.96
CA GLU A 54 7.29 -0.63 13.40
C GLU A 54 6.45 0.55 13.93
N GLY A 55 5.40 0.25 14.69
CA GLY A 55 4.48 1.25 15.24
C GLY A 55 3.42 1.80 14.28
N PHE A 56 3.28 1.22 13.08
CA PHE A 56 2.23 1.56 12.08
C PHE A 56 1.21 0.45 11.84
N GLU A 57 1.20 -0.61 12.64
CA GLU A 57 0.23 -1.70 12.50
C GLU A 57 -1.24 -1.21 12.53
N PRO A 58 -1.67 -0.32 13.46
CA PRO A 58 -3.03 0.22 13.46
C PRO A 58 -3.41 0.91 12.14
N GLU A 59 -2.49 1.66 11.56
CA GLU A 59 -2.65 2.35 10.28
C GLU A 59 -2.71 1.35 9.11
N ALA A 60 -1.94 0.26 9.16
CA ALA A 60 -2.02 -0.84 8.19
C ALA A 60 -3.41 -1.51 8.21
N ILE A 61 -4.01 -1.69 9.39
CA ILE A 61 -5.39 -2.18 9.54
C ILE A 61 -6.36 -1.26 8.81
N ARG A 62 -6.24 0.04 9.07
CA ARG A 62 -7.11 1.06 8.49
C ARG A 62 -6.94 1.11 6.97
N LEU A 63 -5.71 1.02 6.47
CA LEU A 63 -5.42 1.04 5.04
C LEU A 63 -6.08 -0.12 4.29
N GLY A 64 -6.07 -1.34 4.84
CA GLY A 64 -6.78 -2.48 4.22
C GLY A 64 -8.29 -2.21 4.09
N GLY A 65 -8.91 -1.70 5.15
CA GLY A 65 -10.31 -1.29 5.14
C GLY A 65 -10.61 -0.16 4.15
N ASP A 66 -9.72 0.83 4.06
CA ASP A 66 -9.82 1.97 3.13
C ASP A 66 -9.70 1.53 1.66
N LEU A 67 -8.93 0.47 1.37
CA LEU A 67 -8.87 -0.19 0.06
C LEU A 67 -10.08 -1.10 -0.22
N GLY A 68 -10.96 -1.30 0.77
CA GLY A 68 -12.14 -2.16 0.65
C GLY A 68 -11.79 -3.65 0.60
N LEU A 69 -10.62 -4.05 1.10
CA LEU A 69 -10.09 -5.40 1.04
C LEU A 69 -9.73 -5.92 2.44
N PHE A 70 -9.93 -7.21 2.67
CA PHE A 70 -9.29 -7.89 3.80
C PHE A 70 -7.91 -8.38 3.34
N THR A 71 -6.91 -7.53 3.53
CA THR A 71 -5.54 -7.80 3.07
C THR A 71 -4.71 -8.50 4.15
N PRO A 72 -3.90 -9.50 3.78
CA PRO A 72 -2.77 -9.92 4.61
C PRO A 72 -1.87 -8.73 4.93
N ARG A 73 -1.29 -8.76 6.13
CA ARG A 73 -0.49 -7.67 6.65
C ARG A 73 0.68 -8.17 7.47
N PHE A 74 1.84 -7.61 7.22
CA PHE A 74 3.09 -8.05 7.82
C PHE A 74 3.96 -6.85 8.20
N PRO A 75 4.76 -6.93 9.27
CA PRO A 75 5.83 -5.97 9.48
C PRO A 75 6.73 -5.91 8.24
N LEU A 76 7.17 -4.71 7.88
CA LEU A 76 8.20 -4.50 6.88
C LEU A 76 9.51 -5.02 7.48
N GLY A 77 9.97 -6.15 6.96
CA GLY A 77 11.28 -6.73 7.31
C GLY A 77 12.42 -6.05 6.56
N ASP A 78 13.54 -6.75 6.46
CA ASP A 78 14.74 -6.27 5.74
C ASP A 78 14.66 -6.47 4.23
N ASP A 79 13.71 -7.29 3.75
CA ASP A 79 13.51 -7.55 2.34
C ASP A 79 12.95 -6.32 1.63
N THR A 80 13.50 -6.01 0.45
CA THR A 80 12.95 -4.98 -0.44
C THR A 80 11.72 -5.51 -1.17
N ILE A 81 10.61 -4.80 -1.07
CA ILE A 81 9.29 -5.15 -1.58
C ILE A 81 8.96 -4.37 -2.86
N SER A 82 9.32 -3.08 -2.90
CA SER A 82 9.06 -2.16 -4.02
C SER A 82 10.27 -1.28 -4.32
N PHE A 83 10.21 -0.51 -5.41
CA PHE A 83 11.28 0.43 -5.75
C PHE A 83 11.39 1.64 -4.80
N ASP A 84 10.41 1.86 -3.92
CA ASP A 84 10.31 3.08 -3.10
C ASP A 84 9.94 2.80 -1.63
N ASP A 85 10.34 1.65 -1.08
CA ASP A 85 9.99 1.24 0.30
C ASP A 85 10.38 2.27 1.39
N ASP A 86 11.48 3.00 1.17
CA ASP A 86 11.99 4.04 2.06
C ASP A 86 11.07 5.27 2.15
N GLN A 87 10.22 5.47 1.15
CA GLN A 87 9.24 6.55 1.13
C GLN A 87 7.95 6.22 1.89
N GLY A 88 7.70 4.95 2.21
CA GLY A 88 6.48 4.50 2.87
C GLY A 88 6.65 4.20 4.36
N ASP A 89 5.67 4.60 5.15
CA ASP A 89 5.41 3.98 6.45
C ASP A 89 4.58 2.70 6.28
N LEU A 90 3.74 2.68 5.24
CA LEU A 90 2.98 1.56 4.75
C LEU A 90 3.30 1.32 3.27
N ILE A 91 3.43 0.06 2.88
CA ILE A 91 3.58 -0.37 1.48
C ILE A 91 2.43 -1.31 1.15
N ALA A 92 1.51 -0.87 0.30
CA ALA A 92 0.44 -1.69 -0.25
C ALA A 92 0.91 -2.29 -1.58
N VAL A 93 1.23 -3.59 -1.58
CA VAL A 93 1.48 -4.33 -2.81
C VAL A 93 0.14 -4.76 -3.38
N VAL A 94 -0.30 -4.09 -4.43
CA VAL A 94 -1.60 -4.27 -5.05
C VAL A 94 -1.58 -5.49 -5.96
N GLY A 95 -2.40 -6.48 -5.62
CA GLY A 95 -2.56 -7.73 -6.34
C GLY A 95 -3.67 -7.69 -7.40
N ARG A 96 -3.98 -8.83 -8.00
CA ARG A 96 -5.04 -8.95 -9.02
C ARG A 96 -6.45 -8.90 -8.45
N ASP A 97 -6.57 -9.08 -7.14
CA ASP A 97 -7.80 -8.95 -6.38
C ASP A 97 -8.23 -7.49 -6.16
N ALA A 98 -7.34 -6.53 -6.42
CA ALA A 98 -7.64 -5.12 -6.26
C ALA A 98 -8.68 -4.62 -7.26
N ARG A 99 -9.56 -3.74 -6.77
CA ARG A 99 -10.56 -3.09 -7.61
C ARG A 99 -9.91 -2.00 -8.45
N ARG A 100 -10.46 -1.79 -9.65
CA ARG A 100 -10.25 -0.61 -10.48
C ARG A 100 -11.38 0.38 -10.21
#